data_AF-A0A0G9H1D6-F1
#
_entry.id   AF-A0A0G9H1D6-F1
#
_cell.length_a   1.000
_cell.length_b   1.000
_cell.length_c   1.000
_cell.angle_alpha   90.00
_cell.angle_beta   90.00
_cell.angle_gamma   90.00
#
_symmetry.space_group_name_H-M   'P 1'
#
loop_
_entity.id
_entity.type
_entity.pdbx_description
1 polymer ?
#
loop_
_entity_poly.entity_id
_entity_poly.type
_entity_poly.pdbx_seq_one_letter_code
_entity_poly.pdbx_strand_id
1 'polypeptide(L)'
;MVARFDAAVAQLVSAEEGTIDALGRTKRSGADFSVQRRLNVDVSFPGDIRGSMYSGVFHGEAAVFTRAGDSLDATVMRNGDTEVMSFDATSEDLALVNQAPVSEAPEGARARRSLAPGHFEDPAAYTLHFHFLKHDDLLDRDVRELHARFVAWWLADMAVNVLSVESMRVSYWEKAPWVTSMAYGGADSLKQFEQTLKVMDPRYGLGVDQSYKHKYVLLTAGRPMPGTTGVAYEGGNEAIASIAGRSRIVAHEIGHMLGATHAAGETRGWWGCETNMLSISSRARADCLEYSSANRRAIRSYMRHGPDTYAPRRMMDAPSPE
;
A
#
# COMPACT_ATOMS: atom_id res chain seq x y z
N MET A 1 -5.14 -24.92 -1.26
CA MET A 1 -4.45 -23.96 -0.36
C MET A 1 -5.42 -23.01 0.34
N VAL A 2 -6.27 -22.30 -0.42
CA VAL A 2 -7.21 -21.28 0.08
C VAL A 2 -8.07 -21.78 1.25
N ALA A 3 -8.74 -22.93 1.13
CA ALA A 3 -9.56 -23.49 2.21
C ALA A 3 -8.78 -23.76 3.52
N ARG A 4 -7.52 -24.21 3.41
CA ARG A 4 -6.65 -24.42 4.58
C ARG A 4 -6.29 -23.09 5.24
N PHE A 5 -6.10 -22.04 4.44
CA PHE A 5 -5.82 -20.69 4.93
C PHE A 5 -7.03 -20.12 5.66
N ASP A 6 -8.22 -20.22 5.07
CA ASP A 6 -9.46 -19.74 5.66
C ASP A 6 -9.75 -20.44 7.00
N ALA A 7 -9.49 -21.76 7.09
CA ALA A 7 -9.57 -22.50 8.34
C ALA A 7 -8.58 -22.01 9.41
N ALA A 8 -7.36 -21.64 9.03
CA ALA A 8 -6.36 -21.08 9.95
C ALA A 8 -6.76 -19.68 10.46
N VAL A 9 -7.33 -18.85 9.58
CA VAL A 9 -7.86 -17.53 9.96
C VAL A 9 -9.02 -17.64 10.94
N ALA A 10 -9.96 -18.57 10.71
CA ALA A 10 -11.09 -18.78 11.63
C ALA A 10 -10.65 -19.17 13.04
N GLN A 11 -9.57 -19.96 13.16
CA GLN A 11 -8.98 -20.30 14.46
C GLN A 11 -8.34 -19.09 15.15
N LEU A 12 -7.69 -18.20 14.39
CA LEU A 12 -7.10 -16.98 14.94
C LEU A 12 -8.19 -16.07 15.53
N VAL A 13 -9.29 -15.83 14.81
CA VAL A 13 -10.40 -15.01 15.28
C VAL A 13 -11.03 -15.61 16.54
N SER A 14 -11.25 -16.92 16.55
CA SER A 14 -11.82 -17.62 17.71
C SER A 14 -10.93 -17.52 18.96
N ALA A 15 -9.60 -17.48 18.77
CA ALA A 15 -8.64 -17.32 19.86
C ALA A 15 -8.57 -15.88 20.40
N GLU A 16 -8.85 -14.88 19.57
CA GLU A 16 -8.93 -13.47 20.00
C GLU A 16 -10.23 -13.17 20.78
N GLU A 17 -11.33 -13.88 20.49
CA GLU A 17 -12.63 -13.71 21.16
C GLU A 17 -12.79 -14.51 22.47
N GLY A 18 -11.95 -15.53 22.70
CA GLY A 18 -11.98 -16.36 23.91
C GLY A 18 -11.09 -15.82 25.04
N THR A 19 -11.66 -15.63 26.24
CA THR A 19 -10.90 -15.39 27.48
C THR A 19 -9.79 -16.42 27.65
N ILE A 20 -8.57 -15.94 27.94
CA ILE A 20 -7.36 -16.73 28.17
C ILE A 20 -7.65 -17.83 29.18
N ASP A 21 -7.71 -19.07 28.70
CA ASP A 21 -7.49 -20.24 29.55
C ASP A 21 -6.14 -20.86 29.19
N ALA A 22 -5.40 -21.18 30.24
CA ALA A 22 -3.98 -21.43 30.23
C ALA A 22 -3.57 -22.64 29.38
N LEU A 23 -2.35 -22.59 28.84
CA LEU A 23 -1.58 -23.71 28.28
C LEU A 23 -2.06 -24.27 26.92
N GLY A 24 -2.28 -23.40 25.93
CA GLY A 24 -2.39 -23.80 24.53
C GLY A 24 -1.09 -23.62 23.77
N ARG A 25 -0.18 -24.61 23.77
CA ARG A 25 0.87 -24.69 22.72
C ARG A 25 0.15 -24.70 21.38
N THR A 26 0.34 -23.66 20.57
CA THR A 26 -0.05 -23.64 19.15
C THR A 26 0.48 -24.92 18.53
N LYS A 27 -0.43 -25.87 18.25
CA LYS A 27 -0.11 -27.06 17.45
C LYS A 27 0.40 -26.52 16.11
N ARG A 28 1.71 -26.64 15.87
CA ARG A 28 2.27 -26.59 14.53
C ARG A 28 1.64 -27.75 13.78
N SER A 29 0.48 -27.50 13.15
CA SER A 29 0.03 -28.38 12.09
C SER A 29 1.15 -28.41 11.05
N GLY A 30 1.39 -29.56 10.40
CA GLY A 30 2.33 -29.69 9.29
C GLY A 30 1.88 -28.93 8.04
N ALA A 31 1.33 -27.73 8.20
CA ALA A 31 1.04 -26.80 7.15
C ALA A 31 2.31 -26.04 6.79
N ASP A 32 2.49 -25.84 5.48
CA ASP A 32 3.58 -25.08 4.90
C ASP A 32 3.50 -23.57 5.18
N PHE A 33 2.56 -23.17 6.04
CA PHE A 33 2.32 -21.80 6.42
C PHE A 33 1.70 -21.71 7.81
N SER A 34 1.81 -20.52 8.42
CA SER A 34 1.08 -20.15 9.64
C SER A 34 0.61 -18.70 9.53
N VAL A 35 -0.64 -18.44 9.90
CA VAL A 35 -1.20 -17.10 10.01
C VAL A 35 -1.02 -16.64 11.46
N GLN A 36 -0.41 -15.48 11.66
CA GLN A 36 -0.06 -14.98 12.99
C GLN A 36 -0.96 -13.84 13.46
N ARG A 37 -1.36 -12.95 12.54
CA ARG A 37 -2.20 -11.81 12.86
C ARG A 37 -2.96 -11.32 11.64
N ARG A 38 -4.14 -10.77 11.88
CA ARG A 38 -4.84 -9.90 10.93
C ARG A 38 -4.21 -8.50 10.97
N LEU A 39 -4.03 -7.88 9.82
CA LEU A 39 -3.53 -6.52 9.70
C LEU A 39 -4.71 -5.54 9.65
N ASN A 40 -4.54 -4.35 10.24
CA ASN A 40 -5.54 -3.28 10.24
C ASN A 40 -5.56 -2.52 8.90
N VAL A 41 -5.76 -3.27 7.81
CA VAL A 41 -5.71 -2.79 6.43
C VAL A 41 -6.88 -3.37 5.67
N ASP A 42 -7.72 -2.48 5.15
CA ASP A 42 -8.82 -2.83 4.24
C ASP A 42 -8.38 -2.56 2.80
N VAL A 43 -8.45 -3.59 1.95
CA VAL A 43 -8.07 -3.48 0.54
C VAL A 43 -9.31 -3.62 -0.34
N SER A 44 -9.44 -2.77 -1.34
CA SER A 44 -10.50 -2.84 -2.36
C SER A 44 -9.86 -2.88 -3.74
N PHE A 45 -10.13 -3.95 -4.47
CA PHE A 45 -9.76 -4.12 -5.87
C PHE A 45 -10.94 -3.75 -6.79
N PRO A 46 -10.71 -3.51 -8.09
CA PRO A 46 -11.77 -3.30 -9.08
C PRO A 46 -12.79 -4.45 -9.09
N GLY A 47 -14.06 -4.12 -9.39
CA GLY A 47 -15.15 -5.09 -9.37
C GLY A 47 -15.69 -5.44 -7.97
N ASP A 48 -15.54 -4.51 -7.01
CA ASP A 48 -16.00 -4.63 -5.62
C ASP A 48 -15.39 -5.82 -4.85
N ILE A 49 -14.24 -6.30 -5.29
CA ILE A 49 -13.50 -7.38 -4.63
C ILE A 49 -12.77 -6.80 -3.42
N ARG A 50 -13.25 -7.14 -2.23
CA ARG A 50 -12.59 -6.77 -0.97
C ARG A 50 -11.51 -7.77 -0.60
N GLY A 51 -10.38 -7.24 -0.14
CA GLY A 51 -9.23 -7.98 0.35
C GLY A 51 -9.01 -7.76 1.84
N SER A 52 -8.61 -8.82 2.54
CA SER A 52 -8.09 -8.76 3.91
C SER A 52 -6.64 -9.19 3.95
N MET A 53 -5.84 -8.52 4.77
CA MET A 53 -4.41 -8.80 4.88
C MET A 53 -4.04 -9.42 6.22
N TYR A 54 -3.06 -10.31 6.18
CA TYR A 54 -2.55 -11.04 7.34
C TYR A 54 -1.03 -11.13 7.26
N SER A 55 -0.36 -11.14 8.41
CA SER A 55 1.06 -11.52 8.46
C SER A 55 1.23 -12.91 9.04
N GLY A 56 2.31 -13.57 8.65
CA GLY A 56 2.62 -14.89 9.13
C GLY A 56 3.92 -15.42 8.56
N VAL A 57 3.96 -16.74 8.40
CA VAL A 57 5.12 -17.46 7.89
C VAL A 57 4.68 -18.37 6.76
N PHE A 58 5.47 -18.46 5.69
CA PHE A 58 5.26 -19.34 4.54
C PHE A 58 6.58 -20.04 4.20
N HIS A 59 6.62 -21.37 4.15
CA HIS A 59 7.83 -22.17 4.01
C HIS A 59 8.96 -21.80 4.99
N GLY A 60 8.61 -21.37 6.21
CA GLY A 60 9.57 -20.94 7.23
C GLY A 60 10.06 -19.49 7.12
N GLU A 61 9.64 -18.76 6.09
CA GLU A 61 10.00 -17.34 5.85
C GLU A 61 8.87 -16.40 6.25
N ALA A 62 9.21 -15.15 6.59
CA ALA A 62 8.20 -14.13 6.86
C ALA A 62 7.37 -13.83 5.60
N ALA A 63 6.05 -13.86 5.75
CA ALA A 63 5.12 -13.67 4.64
C ALA A 63 3.94 -12.77 5.00
N VAL A 64 3.43 -12.10 3.98
CA VAL A 64 2.17 -11.35 4.01
C VAL A 64 1.19 -12.05 3.11
N PHE A 65 -0.03 -12.26 3.61
CA PHE A 65 -1.10 -12.90 2.88
C PHE A 65 -2.19 -11.90 2.57
N THR A 66 -2.62 -11.83 1.31
CA THR A 66 -3.79 -11.06 0.88
C THR A 66 -4.85 -12.02 0.40
N ARG A 67 -5.97 -12.09 1.13
CA ARG A 67 -7.14 -12.94 0.81
C ARG A 67 -8.22 -12.06 0.18
N ALA A 68 -8.59 -12.32 -1.07
CA ALA A 68 -9.59 -11.52 -1.81
C ALA A 68 -10.46 -12.41 -2.71
N GLY A 69 -11.80 -12.34 -2.59
CA GLY A 69 -12.71 -13.16 -3.41
C GLY A 69 -12.48 -14.66 -3.26
N ASP A 70 -12.02 -15.34 -4.31
CA ASP A 70 -11.64 -16.77 -4.31
C ASP A 70 -10.12 -16.99 -4.30
N SER A 71 -9.37 -15.93 -4.10
CA SER A 71 -7.94 -15.92 -4.29
C SER A 71 -7.17 -15.61 -3.02
N LEU A 72 -5.93 -16.10 -2.98
CA LEU A 72 -4.96 -15.88 -1.92
C LEU A 72 -3.60 -15.60 -2.56
N ASP A 73 -3.02 -14.46 -2.25
CA ASP A 73 -1.64 -14.13 -2.60
C ASP A 73 -0.76 -14.22 -1.35
N ALA A 74 0.37 -14.92 -1.44
CA ALA A 74 1.41 -14.97 -0.41
C ALA A 74 2.65 -14.23 -0.92
N THR A 75 2.94 -13.08 -0.31
CA THR A 75 4.14 -12.29 -0.55
C THR A 75 5.21 -12.69 0.47
N VAL A 76 6.25 -13.37 0.01
CA VAL A 76 7.39 -13.80 0.82
C VAL A 76 8.53 -12.80 0.66
N MET A 77 9.04 -12.29 1.78
CA MET A 77 10.15 -11.33 1.79
C MET A 77 11.46 -12.10 1.93
N ARG A 78 12.29 -12.14 0.87
CA ARG A 78 13.53 -12.91 0.85
C ARG A 78 14.63 -12.15 0.11
N ASN A 79 15.83 -12.13 0.70
CA ASN A 79 17.03 -11.52 0.11
C ASN A 79 16.85 -10.06 -0.34
N GLY A 80 15.97 -9.31 0.35
CA GLY A 80 15.64 -7.93 0.02
C GLY A 80 14.92 -7.73 -1.31
N ASP A 81 14.16 -8.74 -1.72
CA ASP A 81 13.11 -8.64 -2.72
C ASP A 81 11.87 -9.40 -2.23
N THR A 82 10.81 -9.39 -3.03
CA THR A 82 9.57 -10.11 -2.78
C THR A 82 9.32 -11.18 -3.82
N GLU A 83 8.98 -12.38 -3.35
CA GLU A 83 8.46 -13.46 -4.17
C GLU A 83 6.95 -13.58 -3.92
N VAL A 84 6.16 -13.72 -4.98
CA VAL A 84 4.70 -13.81 -4.88
C VAL A 84 4.24 -15.18 -5.35
N MET A 85 3.42 -15.83 -4.52
CA MET A 85 2.75 -17.08 -4.85
C MET A 85 1.25 -16.89 -4.76
N SER A 86 0.55 -17.09 -5.88
CA SER A 86 -0.89 -16.90 -5.99
C SER A 86 -1.60 -18.24 -6.03
N PHE A 87 -2.74 -18.32 -5.33
CA PHE A 87 -3.58 -19.50 -5.25
C PHE A 87 -5.03 -19.11 -5.48
N ASP A 88 -5.73 -19.85 -6.32
CA ASP A 88 -7.16 -19.72 -6.52
C ASP A 88 -7.89 -20.94 -5.93
N ALA A 89 -9.09 -20.71 -5.40
CA ALA A 89 -9.93 -21.78 -4.84
C ALA A 89 -10.41 -22.78 -5.90
N THR A 90 -10.34 -22.44 -7.19
CA THR A 90 -10.80 -23.28 -8.30
C THR A 90 -9.79 -24.34 -8.74
N SER A 91 -8.57 -24.34 -8.21
CA SER A 91 -7.52 -25.27 -8.67
C SER A 91 -7.60 -26.67 -8.05
N GLU A 92 -8.20 -26.84 -6.87
CA GLU A 92 -8.60 -28.12 -6.28
C GLU A 92 -9.70 -27.82 -5.24
N ASP A 93 -10.81 -28.56 -5.29
CA ASP A 93 -12.02 -28.46 -4.42
C ASP A 93 -13.20 -27.61 -4.93
N LEU A 94 -13.87 -28.11 -5.98
CA LEU A 94 -15.32 -27.96 -6.10
C LEU A 94 -16.02 -28.96 -5.15
N ALA A 95 -16.33 -28.55 -3.92
CA ALA A 95 -17.49 -29.08 -3.18
C ALA A 95 -17.79 -28.28 -1.88
N LEU A 96 -19.02 -27.77 -1.80
CA LEU A 96 -19.77 -27.34 -0.60
C LEU A 96 -19.29 -25.99 0.01
N VAL A 97 -20.10 -24.93 0.13
CA VAL A 97 -21.41 -24.82 0.82
C VAL A 97 -22.19 -23.56 0.35
N ASN A 98 -23.52 -23.68 0.39
CA ASN A 98 -24.58 -22.69 0.06
C ASN A 98 -24.70 -21.43 0.96
N GLN A 99 -25.18 -20.33 0.34
CA GLN A 99 -26.19 -19.27 0.72
C GLN A 99 -26.37 -18.90 2.22
N ALA A 100 -26.55 -17.65 2.71
CA ALA A 100 -27.18 -16.37 2.26
C ALA A 100 -26.78 -15.23 3.27
N PRO A 101 -27.40 -14.03 3.39
CA PRO A 101 -28.19 -13.20 2.46
C PRO A 101 -27.58 -11.79 2.20
N VAL A 102 -28.13 -11.12 1.19
CA VAL A 102 -27.90 -9.71 0.85
C VAL A 102 -28.60 -8.80 1.87
N SER A 103 -27.89 -7.81 2.41
CA SER A 103 -28.48 -6.66 3.09
C SER A 103 -28.02 -5.36 2.45
N GLU A 104 -29.00 -4.57 2.05
CA GLU A 104 -28.89 -3.27 1.37
C GLU A 104 -28.26 -2.19 2.27
N ALA A 105 -27.57 -1.26 1.61
CA ALA A 105 -27.03 -0.04 2.19
C ALA A 105 -28.14 1.02 2.40
N PRO A 106 -27.95 2.00 3.30
CA PRO A 106 -28.56 3.30 3.15
C PRO A 106 -27.57 4.28 2.50
N GLU A 107 -28.01 4.85 1.37
CA GLU A 107 -27.51 6.12 0.86
C GLU A 107 -27.64 7.21 1.91
N GLY A 108 -26.54 7.90 2.16
CA GLY A 108 -26.50 9.14 2.93
C GLY A 108 -25.57 10.12 2.23
N ALA A 109 -26.12 10.88 1.29
CA ALA A 109 -25.44 12.02 0.67
C ALA A 109 -25.05 13.04 1.76
N ARG A 110 -23.78 13.01 2.21
CA ARG A 110 -23.23 14.07 3.05
C ARG A 110 -22.75 15.21 2.17
N ALA A 111 -23.30 16.40 2.44
CA ALA A 111 -22.95 17.65 1.78
C ALA A 111 -21.44 17.92 1.84
N ARG A 112 -20.84 18.11 0.66
CA ARG A 112 -19.43 18.49 0.50
C ARG A 112 -19.24 19.92 1.03
N ARG A 113 -18.54 20.07 2.15
CA ARG A 113 -17.97 21.37 2.55
C ARG A 113 -16.61 21.50 1.89
N SER A 114 -16.51 22.40 0.92
CA SER A 114 -15.24 22.91 0.39
C SER A 114 -14.45 23.57 1.52
N LEU A 115 -13.27 23.04 1.83
CA LEU A 115 -12.37 23.62 2.83
C LEU A 115 -11.54 24.74 2.19
N ALA A 116 -11.56 25.91 2.82
CA ALA A 116 -10.68 27.03 2.48
C ALA A 116 -9.28 26.82 3.09
N PRO A 117 -8.23 27.47 2.55
CA PRO A 117 -6.87 27.36 3.07
C PRO A 117 -6.78 27.82 4.53
N GLY A 118 -6.24 26.97 5.41
CA GLY A 118 -6.03 27.28 6.84
C GLY A 118 -6.86 26.46 7.83
N HIS A 119 -7.61 25.45 7.38
CA HIS A 119 -8.28 24.52 8.28
C HIS A 119 -7.29 23.50 8.85
N PHE A 120 -7.10 23.50 10.18
CA PHE A 120 -6.50 22.37 10.89
C PHE A 120 -7.49 21.20 10.78
N GLU A 121 -7.20 20.25 9.89
CA GLU A 121 -7.93 18.99 9.83
C GLU A 121 -7.79 18.28 11.18
N ASP A 122 -8.90 17.81 11.76
CA ASP A 122 -8.84 16.96 12.96
C ASP A 122 -8.05 15.69 12.58
N PRO A 123 -6.88 15.45 13.20
CA PRO A 123 -6.06 14.28 12.89
C PRO A 123 -6.78 12.96 13.14
N ALA A 124 -7.90 12.93 13.85
CA ALA A 124 -8.73 11.72 14.04
C ALA A 124 -9.88 11.59 13.03
N ALA A 125 -10.21 12.64 12.27
CA ALA A 125 -11.42 12.67 11.45
C ALA A 125 -11.35 11.79 10.18
N TYR A 126 -10.13 11.48 9.72
CA TYR A 126 -9.94 10.73 8.47
C TYR A 126 -8.94 9.58 8.65
N THR A 127 -9.32 8.44 8.09
CA THR A 127 -8.47 7.25 7.93
C THR A 127 -7.45 7.49 6.83
N LEU A 128 -6.23 7.01 7.00
CA LEU A 128 -5.23 7.00 5.94
C LEU A 128 -5.73 6.15 4.76
N HIS A 129 -5.87 6.77 3.59
CA HIS A 129 -6.42 6.13 2.39
C HIS A 129 -5.45 6.26 1.23
N PHE A 130 -4.93 5.12 0.77
CA PHE A 130 -4.10 5.02 -0.43
C PHE A 130 -4.94 4.63 -1.64
N HIS A 131 -4.91 5.46 -2.67
CA HIS A 131 -5.45 5.19 -3.99
C HIS A 131 -4.29 4.79 -4.90
N PHE A 132 -4.27 3.55 -5.35
CA PHE A 132 -3.34 3.08 -6.37
C PHE A 132 -4.06 3.08 -7.71
N LEU A 133 -3.57 3.89 -8.63
CA LEU A 133 -4.12 4.03 -9.97
C LEU A 133 -3.18 3.29 -10.93
N LYS A 134 -3.65 2.19 -11.50
CA LYS A 134 -2.90 1.40 -12.47
C LYS A 134 -3.01 2.09 -13.83
N HIS A 135 -1.89 2.60 -14.35
CA HIS A 135 -1.86 3.23 -15.66
C HIS A 135 -2.13 2.22 -16.79
N ASP A 136 -2.69 2.69 -17.90
CA ASP A 136 -3.11 1.91 -19.06
C ASP A 136 -1.93 1.39 -19.91
N ASP A 137 -0.68 1.61 -19.51
CA ASP A 137 0.51 0.97 -20.09
C ASP A 137 0.87 -0.34 -19.37
N LEU A 138 0.15 -0.67 -18.28
CA LEU A 138 0.25 -1.90 -17.52
C LEU A 138 -0.88 -2.87 -17.85
N LEU A 139 -1.46 -2.83 -19.05
CA LEU A 139 -2.64 -3.63 -19.41
C LEU A 139 -2.40 -5.14 -19.26
N ASP A 140 -1.17 -5.59 -19.41
CA ASP A 140 -0.75 -6.99 -19.26
C ASP A 140 -0.54 -7.43 -17.80
N ARG A 141 -0.62 -6.51 -16.83
CA ARG A 141 -0.40 -6.78 -15.40
C ARG A 141 -1.69 -6.82 -14.61
N ASP A 142 -1.86 -7.84 -13.79
CA ASP A 142 -2.96 -7.86 -12.83
C ASP A 142 -2.65 -6.86 -11.70
N VAL A 143 -3.64 -6.06 -11.31
CA VAL A 143 -3.52 -5.14 -10.19
C VAL A 143 -3.27 -5.87 -8.86
N ARG A 144 -3.72 -7.13 -8.73
CA ARG A 144 -3.41 -7.99 -7.60
C ARG A 144 -1.94 -8.41 -7.57
N GLU A 145 -1.36 -8.73 -8.73
CA GLU A 145 0.09 -8.98 -8.86
C GLU A 145 0.88 -7.74 -8.42
N LEU A 146 0.48 -6.56 -8.90
CA LEU A 146 1.10 -5.28 -8.52
C LEU A 146 1.01 -5.04 -7.00
N HIS A 147 -0.16 -5.27 -6.41
CA HIS A 147 -0.36 -5.19 -4.96
C HIS A 147 0.57 -6.14 -4.21
N ALA A 148 0.53 -7.43 -4.55
CA ALA A 148 1.28 -8.46 -3.84
C ALA A 148 2.79 -8.19 -3.91
N ARG A 149 3.29 -7.74 -5.06
CA ARG A 149 4.73 -7.50 -5.27
C ARG A 149 5.22 -6.18 -4.67
N PHE A 150 4.54 -5.07 -4.92
CA PHE A 150 5.07 -3.75 -4.59
C PHE A 150 4.48 -3.13 -3.32
N VAL A 151 3.31 -3.60 -2.86
CA VAL A 151 2.52 -2.88 -1.86
C VAL A 151 2.28 -3.71 -0.59
N ALA A 152 2.03 -5.01 -0.72
CA ALA A 152 1.57 -5.84 0.40
C ALA A 152 2.58 -5.92 1.56
N TRP A 153 3.86 -6.17 1.26
CA TRP A 153 4.92 -6.18 2.26
C TRP A 153 5.05 -4.83 2.98
N TRP A 154 4.91 -3.73 2.24
CA TRP A 154 5.05 -2.37 2.77
C TRP A 154 3.87 -2.01 3.67
N LEU A 155 2.64 -2.36 3.28
CA LEU A 155 1.46 -2.20 4.12
C LEU A 155 1.59 -3.00 5.43
N ALA A 156 2.21 -4.18 5.39
CA ALA A 156 2.49 -4.93 6.60
C ALA A 156 3.53 -4.26 7.51
N ASP A 157 4.65 -3.75 6.98
CA ASP A 157 5.61 -2.97 7.78
C ASP A 157 4.94 -1.71 8.36
N MET A 158 4.12 -1.01 7.56
CA MET A 158 3.35 0.14 8.02
C MET A 158 2.40 -0.23 9.15
N ALA A 159 1.59 -1.27 8.98
CA ALA A 159 0.59 -1.70 9.96
C ALA A 159 1.20 -2.31 11.24
N VAL A 160 2.42 -2.81 11.20
CA VAL A 160 3.06 -3.47 12.36
C VAL A 160 4.05 -2.55 13.06
N ASN A 161 4.88 -1.83 12.31
CA ASN A 161 6.07 -1.14 12.85
C ASN A 161 5.97 0.40 12.80
N VAL A 162 5.07 0.95 11.97
CA VAL A 162 4.99 2.41 11.77
C VAL A 162 3.73 2.99 12.41
N LEU A 163 2.56 2.49 12.03
CA LEU A 163 1.23 2.99 12.37
C LEU A 163 0.38 1.86 13.00
N SER A 164 0.88 1.22 14.06
CA SER A 164 0.30 0.00 14.62
C SER A 164 -1.11 0.10 15.21
N VAL A 165 -1.64 1.32 15.34
CA VAL A 165 -2.98 1.59 15.89
C VAL A 165 -3.93 2.11 14.82
N GLU A 166 -3.40 2.76 13.79
CA GLU A 166 -4.22 3.39 12.75
C GLU A 166 -4.75 2.34 11.79
N SER A 167 -6.00 2.47 11.36
CA SER A 167 -6.49 1.70 10.22
C SER A 167 -6.04 2.35 8.91
N MET A 168 -5.79 1.52 7.90
CA MET A 168 -5.43 1.97 6.57
C MET A 168 -6.44 1.43 5.56
N ARG A 169 -6.87 2.28 4.64
CA ARG A 169 -7.69 1.91 3.49
C ARG A 169 -6.86 1.95 2.23
N VAL A 170 -7.07 0.98 1.35
CA VAL A 170 -6.38 0.88 0.07
C VAL A 170 -7.41 0.63 -1.02
N SER A 171 -7.44 1.49 -2.04
CA SER A 171 -8.32 1.33 -3.20
C SER A 171 -7.50 1.30 -4.48
N TYR A 172 -7.73 0.28 -5.29
CA TYR A 172 -7.14 0.14 -6.61
C TYR A 172 -8.10 0.61 -7.69
N TRP A 173 -7.57 1.37 -8.64
CA TRP A 173 -8.30 1.93 -9.77
C TRP A 173 -7.64 1.46 -11.06
N GLU A 174 -8.46 0.98 -12.00
CA GLU A 174 -8.04 0.68 -13.37
C GLU A 174 -9.08 1.24 -14.34
N LYS A 175 -8.68 1.46 -15.60
CA LYS A 175 -9.59 1.88 -16.66
C LYS A 175 -10.44 3.09 -16.25
N ALA A 176 -9.79 4.09 -15.65
CA ALA A 176 -10.40 5.38 -15.33
C ALA A 176 -9.92 6.40 -16.37
N PRO A 177 -10.66 6.57 -17.50
CA PRO A 177 -10.27 7.45 -18.58
C PRO A 177 -9.78 8.81 -18.09
N TRP A 178 -8.75 9.32 -18.77
CA TRP A 178 -8.00 10.54 -18.47
C TRP A 178 -7.05 10.42 -17.29
N VAL A 179 -7.43 9.69 -16.22
CA VAL A 179 -6.57 9.54 -15.04
C VAL A 179 -5.56 8.41 -15.25
N THR A 180 -6.03 7.20 -15.61
CA THR A 180 -5.13 6.06 -15.87
C THR A 180 -4.54 6.07 -17.27
N SER A 181 -5.01 6.96 -18.15
CA SER A 181 -4.55 7.09 -19.53
C SER A 181 -3.79 8.40 -19.80
N MET A 182 -3.39 9.13 -18.76
CA MET A 182 -2.69 10.41 -18.91
C MET A 182 -1.31 10.20 -19.55
N ALA A 183 -0.85 11.17 -20.34
CA ALA A 183 0.53 11.16 -20.78
C ALA A 183 1.48 11.35 -19.57
N TYR A 184 2.61 10.65 -19.56
CA TYR A 184 3.65 10.80 -18.56
C TYR A 184 5.05 10.64 -19.20
N GLY A 185 6.11 10.86 -18.43
CA GLY A 185 7.51 10.72 -18.86
C GLY A 185 8.23 12.06 -19.08
N GLY A 186 7.50 13.17 -19.07
CA GLY A 186 8.06 14.53 -19.12
C GLY A 186 8.24 15.15 -17.73
N ALA A 187 8.97 16.27 -17.64
CA ALA A 187 9.26 16.95 -16.37
C ALA A 187 7.99 17.42 -15.61
N ASP A 188 6.89 17.66 -16.31
CA ASP A 188 5.62 18.08 -15.70
C ASP A 188 4.70 16.92 -15.32
N SER A 189 5.11 15.65 -15.46
CA SER A 189 4.21 14.51 -15.31
C SER A 189 3.50 14.45 -13.95
N LEU A 190 4.22 14.70 -12.85
CA LEU A 190 3.62 14.71 -11.51
C LEU A 190 2.61 15.85 -11.34
N LYS A 191 2.92 17.04 -11.89
CA LYS A 191 2.02 18.19 -11.88
C LYS A 191 0.77 17.93 -12.71
N GLN A 192 0.94 17.32 -13.89
CA GLN A 192 -0.19 16.91 -14.75
C GLN A 192 -1.06 15.87 -14.07
N PHE A 193 -0.46 14.95 -13.31
CA PHE A 193 -1.20 13.94 -12.54
C PHE A 193 -2.04 14.59 -11.44
N GLU A 194 -1.46 15.47 -10.64
CA GLU A 194 -2.20 16.26 -9.63
C GLU A 194 -3.38 17.02 -10.26
N GLN A 195 -3.13 17.74 -11.35
CA GLN A 195 -4.18 18.50 -12.05
C GLN A 195 -5.28 17.59 -12.59
N THR A 196 -4.91 16.44 -13.15
CA THR A 196 -5.86 15.47 -13.70
C THR A 196 -6.72 14.87 -12.59
N LEU A 197 -6.15 14.52 -11.44
CA LEU A 197 -6.90 14.06 -10.26
C LEU A 197 -7.94 15.10 -9.84
N LYS A 198 -7.54 16.38 -9.73
CA LYS A 198 -8.43 17.49 -9.33
C LYS A 198 -9.58 17.69 -10.31
N VAL A 199 -9.29 17.70 -11.61
CA VAL A 199 -10.31 17.86 -12.66
C VAL A 199 -11.28 16.68 -12.69
N MET A 200 -10.79 15.47 -12.43
CA MET A 200 -11.59 14.24 -12.55
C MET A 200 -12.25 13.80 -11.23
N ASP A 201 -11.93 14.42 -10.09
CA ASP A 201 -12.54 14.12 -8.78
C ASP A 201 -14.08 14.14 -8.80
N PRO A 202 -14.76 15.12 -9.41
CA PRO A 202 -16.23 15.11 -9.43
C PRO A 202 -16.82 13.90 -10.15
N ARG A 203 -16.08 13.29 -11.09
CA ARG A 203 -16.52 12.13 -11.86
C ARG A 203 -16.30 10.81 -11.12
N TYR A 204 -15.15 10.65 -10.48
CA TYR A 204 -14.75 9.38 -9.87
C TYR A 204 -14.93 9.35 -8.35
N GLY A 205 -15.18 10.50 -7.71
CA GLY A 205 -15.36 10.59 -6.26
C GLY A 205 -14.10 10.20 -5.48
N LEU A 206 -12.92 10.57 -5.99
CA LEU A 206 -11.63 10.20 -5.42
C LEU A 206 -11.38 10.84 -4.04
N GLY A 207 -12.06 11.94 -3.73
CA GLY A 207 -11.87 12.69 -2.50
C GLY A 207 -10.60 13.53 -2.53
N VAL A 208 -10.25 14.08 -3.70
CA VAL A 208 -9.08 14.96 -3.86
C VAL A 208 -9.30 16.22 -3.00
N ASP A 209 -8.26 16.65 -2.30
CA ASP A 209 -8.25 17.77 -1.34
C ASP A 209 -9.19 17.64 -0.12
N GLN A 210 -9.80 16.46 0.12
CA GLN A 210 -10.62 16.25 1.32
C GLN A 210 -9.79 16.08 2.59
N SER A 211 -8.60 15.50 2.47
CA SER A 211 -7.70 15.21 3.58
C SER A 211 -6.26 15.10 3.10
N TYR A 212 -5.29 15.52 3.91
CA TYR A 212 -3.87 15.23 3.66
C TYR A 212 -3.55 13.73 3.82
N LYS A 213 -4.47 12.93 4.34
CA LYS A 213 -4.33 11.48 4.49
C LYS A 213 -4.86 10.70 3.30
N HIS A 214 -5.39 11.36 2.27
CA HIS A 214 -5.68 10.73 1.00
C HIS A 214 -4.43 10.81 0.11
N LYS A 215 -3.86 9.66 -0.22
CA LYS A 215 -2.64 9.53 -1.02
C LYS A 215 -2.95 8.86 -2.34
N TYR A 216 -2.38 9.36 -3.42
CA TYR A 216 -2.65 8.93 -4.78
C TYR A 216 -1.33 8.55 -5.45
N VAL A 217 -1.23 7.29 -5.88
CA VAL A 217 -0.04 6.75 -6.52
C VAL A 217 -0.43 6.25 -7.90
N LEU A 218 0.10 6.86 -8.95
CA LEU A 218 0.01 6.32 -10.31
C LEU A 218 1.13 5.29 -10.51
N LEU A 219 0.77 4.04 -10.80
CA LEU A 219 1.71 2.98 -11.15
C LEU A 219 1.88 2.93 -12.66
N THR A 220 3.12 2.98 -13.15
CA THR A 220 3.45 3.00 -14.59
C THR A 220 4.45 1.92 -14.97
N ALA A 221 4.47 1.50 -16.24
CA ALA A 221 5.51 0.61 -16.76
C ALA A 221 6.83 1.38 -16.99
N GLY A 222 6.72 2.54 -17.64
CA GLY A 222 7.84 3.42 -17.95
C GLY A 222 8.20 4.36 -16.81
N ARG A 223 9.29 5.11 -17.01
CA ARG A 223 9.77 6.11 -16.05
C ARG A 223 8.83 7.31 -15.99
N PRO A 224 8.48 7.82 -14.80
CA PRO A 224 7.59 8.98 -14.66
C PRO A 224 8.20 10.27 -15.24
N MET A 225 9.52 10.39 -15.18
CA MET A 225 10.30 11.52 -15.64
C MET A 225 11.67 11.03 -16.15
N PRO A 226 12.42 11.83 -16.95
CA PRO A 226 13.74 11.43 -17.41
C PRO A 226 14.65 11.06 -16.24
N GLY A 227 15.38 9.96 -16.31
CA GLY A 227 16.39 9.61 -15.30
C GLY A 227 15.90 9.07 -13.95
N THR A 228 14.60 9.11 -13.61
CA THR A 228 14.09 8.58 -12.33
C THR A 228 13.05 7.45 -12.52
N THR A 229 12.94 6.56 -11.54
CA THR A 229 11.92 5.48 -11.48
C THR A 229 10.73 5.84 -10.61
N GLY A 230 10.76 6.98 -9.94
CA GLY A 230 9.69 7.45 -9.07
C GLY A 230 9.78 8.94 -8.84
N VAL A 231 8.65 9.56 -8.53
CA VAL A 231 8.59 10.98 -8.18
C VAL A 231 7.40 11.22 -7.28
N ALA A 232 7.57 12.06 -6.26
CA ALA A 232 6.52 12.42 -5.32
C ALA A 232 6.63 13.89 -4.89
N TYR A 233 5.52 14.45 -4.42
CA TYR A 233 5.55 15.72 -3.70
C TYR A 233 5.89 15.48 -2.23
N GLU A 234 6.93 16.14 -1.73
CA GLU A 234 7.31 16.09 -0.31
C GLU A 234 6.15 16.61 0.57
N GLY A 235 5.69 15.77 1.50
CA GLY A 235 4.53 16.04 2.34
C GLY A 235 3.20 16.16 1.57
N GLY A 236 3.21 15.94 0.26
CA GLY A 236 2.06 16.04 -0.63
C GLY A 236 1.20 14.77 -0.66
N ASN A 237 0.29 14.72 -1.62
CA ASN A 237 -0.67 13.61 -1.76
C ASN A 237 -0.44 12.76 -3.01
N GLU A 238 0.43 13.18 -3.93
CA GLU A 238 0.58 12.57 -5.23
C GLU A 238 2.00 12.03 -5.45
N ALA A 239 2.06 10.85 -6.04
CA ALA A 239 3.27 10.22 -6.52
C ALA A 239 3.03 9.46 -7.84
N ILE A 240 4.08 9.29 -8.63
CA ILE A 240 4.11 8.37 -9.76
C ILE A 240 5.29 7.41 -9.54
N ALA A 241 5.03 6.11 -9.58
CA ALA A 241 6.02 5.07 -9.35
C ALA A 241 6.07 4.10 -10.52
N SER A 242 7.26 3.92 -11.09
CA SER A 242 7.50 2.97 -12.17
C SER A 242 7.82 1.59 -11.60
N ILE A 243 7.10 0.56 -12.07
CA ILE A 243 7.37 -0.83 -11.68
C ILE A 243 8.66 -1.39 -12.32
N ALA A 244 9.30 -0.64 -13.23
CA ALA A 244 10.64 -0.95 -13.73
C ALA A 244 11.75 -0.63 -12.71
N GLY A 245 11.40 0.03 -11.59
CA GLY A 245 12.29 0.27 -10.45
C GLY A 245 12.44 -0.95 -9.52
N ARG A 246 13.10 -0.73 -8.38
CA ARG A 246 13.20 -1.73 -7.30
C ARG A 246 11.82 -1.98 -6.67
N SER A 247 11.60 -3.14 -6.06
CA SER A 247 10.34 -3.46 -5.37
C SER A 247 9.99 -2.46 -4.25
N ARG A 248 10.99 -1.76 -3.69
CA ARG A 248 10.80 -0.67 -2.72
C ARG A 248 10.33 0.68 -3.27
N ILE A 249 10.21 0.86 -4.59
CA ILE A 249 9.94 2.18 -5.19
C ILE A 249 8.64 2.79 -4.69
N VAL A 250 7.56 2.00 -4.58
CA VAL A 250 6.28 2.48 -4.06
C VAL A 250 6.41 2.96 -2.62
N ALA A 251 7.11 2.20 -1.77
CA ALA A 251 7.38 2.61 -0.41
C ALA A 251 8.26 3.87 -0.33
N HIS A 252 9.20 4.05 -1.26
CA HIS A 252 10.04 5.25 -1.33
C HIS A 252 9.20 6.50 -1.59
N GLU A 253 8.39 6.48 -2.65
CA GLU A 253 7.58 7.64 -3.04
C GLU A 253 6.51 7.97 -1.99
N ILE A 254 5.86 6.95 -1.43
CA ILE A 254 4.90 7.16 -0.34
C ILE A 254 5.61 7.70 0.91
N GLY A 255 6.86 7.29 1.15
CA GLY A 255 7.67 7.87 2.21
C GLY A 255 7.76 9.39 2.10
N HIS A 256 8.08 9.91 0.91
CA HIS A 256 8.13 11.36 0.67
C HIS A 256 6.78 12.05 0.95
N MET A 257 5.67 11.46 0.51
CA MET A 257 4.33 11.98 0.78
C MET A 257 3.98 12.02 2.28
N LEU A 258 4.64 11.19 3.09
CA LEU A 258 4.44 11.06 4.54
C LEU A 258 5.58 11.72 5.35
N GLY A 259 6.39 12.58 4.75
CA GLY A 259 7.44 13.34 5.43
C GLY A 259 8.72 12.57 5.74
N ALA A 260 8.89 11.36 5.17
CA ALA A 260 10.17 10.67 5.18
C ALA A 260 11.17 11.34 4.22
N THR A 261 12.46 11.30 4.55
CA THR A 261 13.51 11.99 3.80
C THR A 261 14.68 11.06 3.48
N HIS A 262 15.41 11.39 2.41
CA HIS A 262 16.64 10.68 2.05
C HIS A 262 17.75 10.84 3.09
N ALA A 263 17.82 11.99 3.76
CA ALA A 263 18.83 12.27 4.78
C ALA A 263 18.74 11.32 5.98
N ALA A 264 17.55 10.77 6.23
CA ALA A 264 17.30 9.75 7.24
C ALA A 264 17.39 8.32 6.68
N GLY A 265 17.77 8.13 5.42
CA GLY A 265 18.05 6.83 4.83
C GLY A 265 19.28 6.18 5.45
N GLU A 266 19.18 4.89 5.77
CA GLU A 266 20.23 4.10 6.40
C GLU A 266 20.62 2.90 5.52
N THR A 267 21.86 2.43 5.70
CA THR A 267 22.29 1.08 5.32
C THR A 267 22.52 0.24 6.59
N ARG A 268 22.13 -1.04 6.58
CA ARG A 268 22.17 -1.90 7.79
C ARG A 268 22.98 -3.19 7.58
N GLY A 269 23.83 -3.50 8.55
CA GLY A 269 24.62 -4.74 8.59
C GLY A 269 25.92 -4.70 7.79
N TRP A 270 26.81 -5.68 8.04
CA TRP A 270 28.15 -5.77 7.43
C TRP A 270 28.11 -6.03 5.90
N TRP A 271 27.16 -6.85 5.44
CA TRP A 271 26.87 -7.06 4.02
C TRP A 271 25.84 -6.06 3.46
N GLY A 272 25.18 -5.29 4.34
CA GLY A 272 24.44 -4.06 4.03
C GLY A 272 23.16 -4.20 3.20
N CYS A 273 21.98 -4.03 3.81
CA CYS A 273 20.75 -3.72 3.09
C CYS A 273 20.44 -2.21 3.10
N GLU A 274 19.64 -1.73 2.16
CA GLU A 274 19.21 -0.33 2.04
C GLU A 274 17.79 -0.14 2.58
N THR A 275 17.61 0.81 3.49
CA THR A 275 16.25 1.20 3.93
C THR A 275 15.49 1.95 2.83
N ASN A 276 14.17 1.99 2.93
CA ASN A 276 13.28 2.45 1.87
C ASN A 276 13.62 3.83 1.29
N MET A 277 14.12 4.76 2.11
CA MET A 277 14.42 6.15 1.70
C MET A 277 15.85 6.39 1.22
N LEU A 278 16.69 5.38 1.04
CA LEU A 278 18.05 5.63 0.53
C LEU A 278 17.99 6.08 -0.94
N SER A 279 18.50 7.29 -1.23
CA SER A 279 18.42 7.95 -2.55
C SER A 279 19.33 7.30 -3.60
N ILE A 280 20.55 6.95 -3.21
CA ILE A 280 21.50 6.27 -4.09
C ILE A 280 21.34 4.77 -3.86
N SER A 281 20.58 4.11 -4.73
CA SER A 281 20.44 2.66 -4.67
C SER A 281 21.62 1.97 -5.35
N SER A 282 22.37 1.18 -4.60
CA SER A 282 23.36 0.26 -5.15
C SER A 282 22.66 -1.01 -5.64
N ARG A 283 22.91 -1.40 -6.90
CA ARG A 283 22.48 -2.71 -7.42
C ARG A 283 23.13 -3.89 -6.69
N ALA A 284 24.18 -3.65 -5.91
CA ALA A 284 24.88 -4.68 -5.16
C ALA A 284 24.32 -4.90 -3.74
N ARG A 285 23.39 -4.06 -3.27
CA ARG A 285 22.80 -4.16 -1.93
C ARG A 285 21.34 -4.53 -2.01
N ALA A 286 20.93 -5.48 -1.17
CA ALA A 286 19.54 -5.88 -0.98
C ALA A 286 18.70 -4.74 -0.35
N ASP A 287 17.38 -4.74 -0.53
CA ASP A 287 16.51 -3.82 0.21
C ASP A 287 16.22 -4.38 1.62
N CYS A 288 16.22 -3.52 2.64
CA CYS A 288 15.79 -3.93 3.98
C CYS A 288 14.26 -4.11 4.06
N LEU A 289 13.53 -3.61 3.06
CA LEU A 289 12.05 -3.59 3.02
C LEU A 289 11.45 -2.96 4.28
N GLU A 290 12.04 -1.85 4.72
CA GLU A 290 11.60 -1.10 5.90
C GLU A 290 12.10 0.35 5.87
N TYR A 291 11.42 1.22 6.61
CA TYR A 291 11.92 2.55 6.90
C TYR A 291 12.94 2.54 8.06
N SER A 292 13.90 3.48 8.01
CA SER A 292 14.77 3.76 9.14
C SER A 292 14.00 4.22 10.37
N SER A 293 14.60 4.10 11.55
CA SER A 293 13.95 4.53 12.81
C SER A 293 13.60 6.03 12.80
N ALA A 294 14.44 6.85 12.17
CA ALA A 294 14.17 8.27 11.99
C ALA A 294 12.99 8.52 11.04
N ASN A 295 12.93 7.83 9.90
CA ASN A 295 11.81 7.98 8.96
C ASN A 295 10.50 7.44 9.53
N ARG A 296 10.50 6.34 10.29
CA ARG A 296 9.31 5.85 11.02
C ARG A 296 8.77 6.92 11.98
N ARG A 297 9.63 7.68 12.65
CA ARG A 297 9.22 8.80 13.52
C ARG A 297 8.66 9.97 12.71
N ALA A 298 9.29 10.32 11.59
CA ALA A 298 8.81 11.38 10.71
C ALA A 298 7.40 11.09 10.17
N ILE A 299 7.17 9.86 9.67
CA ILE A 299 5.86 9.40 9.20
C ILE A 299 4.81 9.49 10.32
N ARG A 300 5.13 9.01 11.53
CA ARG A 300 4.21 9.15 12.67
C ARG A 300 3.92 10.60 13.03
N SER A 301 4.90 11.50 12.91
CA SER A 301 4.70 12.94 13.13
C SER A 301 3.77 13.53 12.07
N TYR A 302 4.00 13.21 10.80
CA TYR A 302 3.15 13.62 9.69
C TYR A 302 1.70 13.18 9.91
N MET A 303 1.49 11.92 10.31
CA MET A 303 0.14 11.41 10.57
C MET A 303 -0.59 12.10 11.73
N ARG A 304 0.13 12.72 12.67
CA ARG A 304 -0.45 13.45 13.80
C ARG A 304 -0.64 14.94 13.51
N HIS A 305 0.25 15.54 12.74
CA HIS A 305 0.35 17.00 12.62
C HIS A 305 0.03 17.51 11.21
N GLY A 306 -0.04 16.63 10.21
CA GLY A 306 -0.20 16.99 8.81
C GLY A 306 1.09 17.50 8.16
N PRO A 307 0.99 17.95 6.89
CA PRO A 307 2.09 18.58 6.17
C PRO A 307 2.46 19.95 6.75
N ASP A 308 3.71 20.36 6.57
CA ASP A 308 4.10 21.76 6.80
C ASP A 308 3.52 22.64 5.68
N THR A 309 2.45 23.36 5.98
CA THR A 309 1.76 24.23 5.01
C THR A 309 2.52 25.51 4.69
N TYR A 310 3.59 25.83 5.43
CA TYR A 310 4.42 27.01 5.19
C TYR A 310 5.64 26.71 4.32
N ALA A 311 6.04 25.44 4.22
CA ALA A 311 7.08 25.01 3.32
C ALA A 311 6.55 24.98 1.86
N PRO A 312 7.33 25.47 0.87
CA PRO A 312 6.95 25.29 -0.52
C PRO A 312 6.91 23.79 -0.85
N ARG A 313 5.87 23.34 -1.57
CA ARG A 313 5.80 21.95 -2.07
C ARG A 313 6.99 21.69 -2.99
N ARG A 314 7.79 20.69 -2.67
CA ARG A 314 8.96 20.28 -3.45
C ARG A 314 8.68 18.95 -4.13
N MET A 315 9.10 18.84 -5.38
CA MET A 315 9.13 17.57 -6.09
C MET A 315 10.42 16.85 -5.72
N MET A 316 10.30 15.64 -5.18
CA MET A 316 11.43 14.80 -4.80
C MET A 316 11.78 13.86 -5.95
N ASP A 317 13.07 13.53 -6.08
CA ASP A 317 13.62 12.66 -7.12
C ASP A 317 13.40 13.15 -8.57
N ALA A 318 13.01 14.42 -8.71
CA ALA A 318 13.03 15.13 -9.97
C ALA A 318 14.48 15.26 -10.47
N PRO A 319 14.72 15.20 -11.79
CA PRO A 319 16.03 15.52 -12.35
C PRO A 319 16.41 16.95 -12.01
N SER A 320 17.68 17.19 -11.71
CA SER A 320 18.19 18.56 -11.64
C SER A 320 17.92 19.27 -12.97
N PRO A 321 17.44 20.53 -12.97
CA PRO A 321 17.37 21.29 -14.21
C PRO A 321 18.78 21.43 -14.81
N GLU A 322 18.90 21.16 -16.11
CA GLU A 322 20.13 21.37 -16.89
C GLU A 322 20.50 22.87 -16.99
#